data_AF-A0A831XG54-F1
#
_entry.id   AF-A0A831XG54-F1
#
_cell.length_a   1.000
_cell.length_b   1.000
_cell.length_c   1.000
_cell.angle_alpha   90.00
_cell.angle_beta   90.00
_cell.angle_gamma   90.00
#
_symmetry.space_group_name_H-M   'P 1'
#
loop_
_entity.id
_entity.type
_entity.pdbx_description
1 polymer ?
#
loop_
_entity_poly.entity_id
_entity_poly.type
_entity_poly.pdbx_seq_one_letter_code
_entity_poly.pdbx_strand_id
1 'polypeptide(L)'
;MEDFLRLVKGAGLRGQLRNLYNLYVYFWRFALWKAFEQDPSRGGVLCFITPSSYLQGPAFAGMREHIRRVADRVYILDLGGGSRGAVKEENVFNIRTPVAIALVVRYGSEDRKTPAQVLYHRLRATDREGKLKELEALPPLEEIPFQEAPKGWQAPFVPEGGGEWAKWPKLTDLFPWQHTGVEFKRTWPIGPTEEVLRERWEALLKASPGEKPVLFRETEDRLLTRSHPAILSSQPLPPLATLGPGNPPEDILRYGYRSFGRAWAIVDGRVCGVPCPPLWHTRSGRQVYLTSLLTEPLGRGPALTATAWVPDRHHFSGRGGKDVLPLFRDREGQKPNLAEGLLEFLESAYGFPVSPEDFAAYVYALLAQPAYTERFAEELRRPGPRVPLTKDPGLFREGVELGGYLLWLHTYGERYAQGRTWPPQGRARWAKSPSAYPEGHRYDPETRTLRVGDGEVRDVDPEVYGFEVSGFFPVKGWLGFRQKRKAGRRSSPLDEITPPSWTPDLGRELLELLWVLEKTLETYPRQKELLQRVLEAPLFTADEIPAPTPEQRKPPKGKAGESQEAETAEEEREGNSGGRMAQPILLSSREAREAQGGSGEPASADAGPG
;
A
#
# COMPACT_ATOMS: atom_id res chain seq x y z
N MET A 1 -4.24 17.45 -33.39
CA MET A 1 -4.02 16.50 -32.26
C MET A 1 -2.62 15.92 -32.24
N GLU A 2 -1.94 15.76 -33.38
CA GLU A 2 -0.59 15.16 -33.42
C GLU A 2 0.42 15.88 -32.52
N ASP A 3 0.33 17.20 -32.38
CA ASP A 3 1.14 18.02 -31.46
C ASP A 3 1.07 17.54 -30.00
N PHE A 4 -0.10 17.11 -29.55
CA PHE A 4 -0.31 16.60 -28.19
C PHE A 4 0.15 15.14 -28.06
N LEU A 5 -0.02 14.37 -29.13
CA LEU A 5 0.22 12.92 -29.14
C LEU A 5 1.69 12.55 -29.33
N ARG A 6 2.47 13.36 -30.07
CA ARG A 6 3.83 13.02 -30.51
C ARG A 6 4.74 12.63 -29.35
N LEU A 7 4.72 13.40 -28.26
CA LEU A 7 5.57 13.14 -27.09
C LEU A 7 5.16 11.88 -26.34
N VAL A 8 3.86 11.61 -26.20
CA VAL A 8 3.37 10.40 -25.53
C VAL A 8 3.68 9.15 -26.35
N LYS A 9 3.55 9.24 -27.68
CA LYS A 9 3.93 8.16 -28.61
C LYS A 9 5.44 7.90 -28.57
N GLY A 10 6.26 8.96 -28.57
CA GLY A 10 7.71 8.87 -28.51
C GLY A 10 8.27 8.35 -27.17
N ALA A 11 7.58 8.64 -26.06
CA ALA A 11 7.96 8.18 -24.71
C ALA A 11 7.51 6.74 -24.38
N GLY A 12 6.91 6.01 -25.34
CA GLY A 12 6.44 4.64 -25.13
C GLY A 12 5.22 4.50 -24.20
N LEU A 13 4.57 5.60 -23.83
CA LEU A 13 3.45 5.64 -22.87
C LEU A 13 2.09 5.30 -23.52
N ARG A 14 2.04 4.26 -24.37
CA ARG A 14 0.83 3.92 -25.18
C ARG A 14 -0.44 3.73 -24.34
N GLY A 15 -0.34 3.14 -23.14
CA GLY A 15 -1.48 2.95 -22.24
C GLY A 15 -2.09 4.25 -21.70
N GLN A 16 -1.34 5.36 -21.71
CA GLN A 16 -1.81 6.67 -21.22
C GLN A 16 -2.46 7.53 -22.32
N LEU A 17 -2.34 7.14 -23.60
CA LEU A 17 -2.96 7.85 -24.73
C LEU A 17 -4.48 7.98 -24.58
N ARG A 18 -5.13 7.01 -23.92
CA ARG A 18 -6.57 7.06 -23.64
C ARG A 18 -7.00 8.35 -22.94
N ASN A 19 -6.14 8.94 -22.10
CA ASN A 19 -6.46 10.17 -21.38
C ASN A 19 -6.51 11.41 -22.28
N LEU A 20 -5.75 11.42 -23.39
CA LEU A 20 -5.73 12.53 -24.36
C LEU A 20 -6.94 12.52 -25.30
N TYR A 21 -7.70 11.43 -25.34
CA TYR A 21 -8.95 11.32 -26.10
C TYR A 21 -10.18 11.78 -25.31
N ASN A 22 -9.99 12.43 -24.16
CA ASN A 22 -11.10 13.06 -23.43
C ASN A 22 -11.56 14.33 -24.17
N LEU A 23 -12.89 14.56 -24.23
CA LEU A 23 -13.50 15.61 -25.03
C LEU A 23 -12.96 17.02 -24.71
N TYR A 24 -12.66 17.31 -23.43
CA TYR A 24 -12.12 18.62 -23.04
C TYR A 24 -10.75 18.93 -23.68
N VAL A 25 -9.95 17.90 -23.99
CA VAL A 25 -8.65 18.04 -24.66
C VAL A 25 -8.84 18.49 -26.11
N TYR A 26 -9.86 17.97 -26.78
CA TYR A 26 -10.22 18.40 -28.13
C TYR A 26 -10.67 19.87 -28.16
N PHE A 27 -11.47 20.29 -27.18
CA PHE A 27 -11.86 21.69 -27.05
C PHE A 27 -10.66 22.61 -26.85
N TRP A 28 -9.70 22.23 -25.99
CA TRP A 28 -8.44 22.98 -25.86
C TRP A 28 -7.67 23.05 -27.17
N ARG A 29 -7.47 21.93 -27.88
CA ARG A 29 -6.72 21.95 -29.15
C ARG A 29 -7.41 22.82 -30.20
N PHE A 30 -8.73 22.74 -30.30
CA PHE A 30 -9.52 23.55 -31.21
C PHE A 30 -9.43 25.05 -30.87
N ALA A 31 -9.56 25.40 -29.59
CA ALA A 31 -9.49 26.78 -29.14
C ALA A 31 -8.10 27.39 -29.36
N LEU A 32 -7.03 26.67 -29.04
CA LEU A 32 -5.64 27.10 -29.30
C LEU A 32 -5.41 27.32 -30.80
N TRP A 33 -5.91 26.41 -31.64
CA TRP A 33 -5.85 26.61 -33.09
C TRP A 33 -6.59 27.88 -33.52
N LYS A 34 -7.81 28.05 -33.05
CA LYS A 34 -8.69 29.13 -33.49
C LYS A 34 -8.22 30.49 -33.03
N ALA A 35 -7.79 30.62 -31.77
CA ALA A 35 -7.40 31.88 -31.17
C ALA A 35 -5.95 32.27 -31.44
N PHE A 36 -5.04 31.29 -31.58
CA PHE A 36 -3.61 31.56 -31.66
C PHE A 36 -2.97 31.16 -33.00
N GLU A 37 -3.38 30.05 -33.60
CA GLU A 37 -2.67 29.52 -34.79
C GLU A 37 -3.24 30.04 -36.12
N GLN A 38 -4.53 30.39 -36.18
CA GLN A 38 -5.14 30.90 -37.43
C GLN A 38 -4.56 32.24 -37.89
N ASP A 39 -4.26 33.12 -36.94
CA ASP A 39 -3.58 34.40 -37.20
C ASP A 39 -2.45 34.58 -36.17
N PRO A 40 -1.23 34.12 -36.48
CA PRO A 40 -0.08 34.23 -35.59
C PRO A 40 0.38 35.67 -35.31
N SER A 41 -0.15 36.66 -36.04
CA SER A 41 0.22 38.08 -35.89
C SER A 41 -0.59 38.82 -34.82
N ARG A 42 -1.69 38.24 -34.35
CA ARG A 42 -2.60 38.86 -33.38
C ARG A 42 -2.48 38.27 -31.98
N GLY A 43 -2.61 39.11 -30.96
CA GLY A 43 -2.86 38.65 -29.59
C GLY A 43 -4.22 37.97 -29.44
N GLY A 44 -4.42 37.28 -28.32
CA GLY A 44 -5.67 36.60 -28.00
C GLY A 44 -5.72 36.12 -26.55
N VAL A 45 -6.91 35.75 -26.11
CA VAL A 45 -7.16 35.23 -24.76
C VAL A 45 -8.08 34.02 -24.85
N LEU A 46 -7.76 32.96 -24.11
CA LEU A 46 -8.61 31.79 -23.90
C LEU A 46 -8.82 31.59 -22.40
N CYS A 47 -10.07 31.39 -21.97
CA CYS A 47 -10.38 31.08 -20.59
C CYS A 47 -11.35 29.89 -20.54
N PHE A 48 -10.94 28.80 -19.89
CA PHE A 48 -11.81 27.65 -19.67
C PHE A 48 -11.73 27.13 -18.25
N ILE A 49 -12.84 26.55 -17.80
CA ILE A 49 -12.90 25.65 -16.65
C ILE A 49 -13.01 24.21 -17.15
N THR A 50 -12.00 23.38 -16.91
CA THR A 50 -11.94 22.00 -17.40
C THR A 50 -11.40 21.05 -16.32
N PRO A 51 -11.52 19.72 -16.49
CA PRO A 51 -10.77 18.77 -15.68
C PRO A 51 -9.28 19.14 -15.61
N SER A 52 -8.69 19.08 -14.42
CA SER A 52 -7.33 19.58 -14.16
C SER A 52 -6.21 18.57 -14.41
N SER A 53 -6.51 17.41 -15.02
CA SER A 53 -5.51 16.34 -15.21
C SER A 53 -4.31 16.76 -16.08
N TYR A 54 -4.48 17.76 -16.94
CA TYR A 54 -3.41 18.30 -17.79
C TYR A 54 -2.35 19.10 -17.04
N LEU A 55 -2.66 19.61 -15.84
CA LEU A 55 -1.73 20.43 -15.05
C LEU A 55 -0.45 19.65 -14.70
N GLN A 56 -0.58 18.37 -14.34
CA GLN A 56 0.56 17.55 -13.90
C GLN A 56 0.66 16.18 -14.58
N GLY A 57 -0.41 15.69 -15.19
CA GLY A 57 -0.45 14.32 -15.70
C GLY A 57 0.63 14.06 -16.76
N PRO A 58 1.36 12.93 -16.68
CA PRO A 58 2.44 12.62 -17.62
C PRO A 58 1.97 12.54 -19.07
N ALA A 59 0.77 12.00 -19.29
CA ALA A 59 0.11 11.95 -20.60
C ALA A 59 -0.09 13.31 -21.27
N PHE A 60 -0.08 14.42 -20.50
CA PHE A 60 -0.38 15.76 -21.00
C PHE A 60 0.87 16.61 -21.26
N ALA A 61 2.06 16.01 -21.22
CA ALA A 61 3.32 16.71 -21.51
C ALA A 61 3.28 17.45 -22.86
N GLY A 62 2.73 16.82 -23.91
CA GLY A 62 2.60 17.44 -25.24
C GLY A 62 1.60 18.59 -25.27
N MET A 63 0.50 18.48 -24.52
CA MET A 63 -0.47 19.56 -24.38
C MET A 63 0.15 20.78 -23.67
N ARG A 64 0.91 20.57 -22.59
CA ARG A 64 1.61 21.66 -21.88
C ARG A 64 2.68 22.32 -22.74
N GLU A 65 3.47 21.52 -23.47
CA GLU A 65 4.46 22.05 -24.42
C GLU A 65 3.80 22.90 -25.50
N HIS A 66 2.70 22.43 -26.08
CA HIS A 66 1.99 23.18 -27.13
C HIS A 66 1.42 24.50 -26.59
N ILE A 67 0.77 24.48 -25.43
CA ILE A 67 0.25 25.70 -24.78
C ILE A 67 1.39 26.71 -24.56
N ARG A 68 2.54 26.27 -24.02
CA ARG A 68 3.69 27.16 -23.82
C ARG A 68 4.27 27.72 -25.11
N ARG A 69 4.10 27.03 -26.23
CA ARG A 69 4.65 27.41 -27.53
C ARG A 69 3.82 28.48 -28.23
N VAL A 70 2.53 28.57 -27.93
CA VAL A 70 1.59 29.47 -28.61
C VAL A 70 1.11 30.63 -27.75
N ALA A 71 1.52 30.70 -26.49
CA ALA A 71 1.09 31.69 -25.52
C ALA A 71 2.28 32.38 -24.84
N ASP A 72 2.04 33.54 -24.24
CA ASP A 72 3.04 34.28 -23.46
C ASP A 72 2.87 34.04 -21.96
N ARG A 73 1.61 33.99 -21.50
CA ARG A 73 1.24 33.77 -20.10
C ARG A 73 0.10 32.78 -19.94
N VAL A 74 0.16 32.00 -18.87
CA VAL A 74 -0.89 31.08 -18.43
C VAL A 74 -1.15 31.31 -16.95
N TYR A 75 -2.36 31.69 -16.58
CA TYR A 75 -2.81 31.75 -15.20
C TYR A 75 -3.69 30.53 -14.92
N ILE A 76 -3.37 29.80 -13.86
CA ILE A 76 -4.09 28.62 -13.41
C ILE A 76 -4.67 28.90 -12.03
N LEU A 77 -5.99 28.79 -11.91
CA LEU A 77 -6.69 28.73 -10.66
C LEU A 77 -7.23 27.31 -10.44
N ASP A 78 -6.54 26.53 -9.62
CA ASP A 78 -6.87 25.15 -9.32
C ASP A 78 -7.93 25.07 -8.22
N LEU A 79 -9.12 24.58 -8.58
CA LEU A 79 -10.27 24.50 -7.69
C LEU A 79 -10.32 23.16 -6.93
N GLY A 80 -9.41 22.23 -7.26
CA GLY A 80 -9.41 20.90 -6.69
C GLY A 80 -10.73 20.16 -6.92
N GLY A 81 -11.25 19.51 -5.87
CA GLY A 81 -12.57 18.87 -5.92
C GLY A 81 -12.55 17.46 -6.50
N GLY A 82 -11.44 16.75 -6.30
CA GLY A 82 -11.38 15.31 -6.51
C GLY A 82 -11.99 14.59 -5.32
N SER A 83 -13.05 13.82 -5.53
CA SER A 83 -13.62 12.94 -4.49
C SER A 83 -13.20 11.47 -4.66
N ARG A 84 -12.32 11.20 -5.63
CA ARG A 84 -11.66 9.91 -5.83
C ARG A 84 -10.20 10.02 -5.37
N GLY A 85 -9.70 8.95 -4.74
CA GLY A 85 -8.33 8.90 -4.24
C GLY A 85 -8.21 9.17 -2.73
N ALA A 86 -6.99 9.43 -2.28
CA ALA A 86 -6.64 9.59 -0.88
C ALA A 86 -7.10 10.92 -0.27
N VAL A 87 -6.95 11.99 -1.04
CA VAL A 87 -7.37 13.35 -0.68
C VAL A 87 -8.76 13.54 -1.25
N LYS A 88 -9.76 13.67 -0.38
CA LYS A 88 -11.15 13.90 -0.78
C LYS A 88 -11.49 15.36 -0.55
N GLU A 89 -11.89 16.02 -1.63
CA GLU A 89 -12.41 17.38 -1.61
C GLU A 89 -13.75 17.40 -2.35
N GLU A 90 -14.67 18.24 -1.90
CA GLU A 90 -15.88 18.53 -2.64
C GLU A 90 -15.56 19.40 -3.85
N ASN A 91 -16.34 19.20 -4.91
CA ASN A 91 -16.20 19.97 -6.14
C ASN A 91 -17.17 21.15 -6.16
N VAL A 92 -16.79 22.24 -6.84
CA VAL A 92 -17.67 23.40 -7.04
C VAL A 92 -18.90 23.04 -7.89
N PHE A 93 -18.78 22.03 -8.76
CA PHE A 93 -19.87 21.39 -9.46
C PHE A 93 -20.28 20.07 -8.80
N ASN A 94 -21.47 19.56 -9.11
CA ASN A 94 -21.91 18.24 -8.63
C ASN A 94 -21.25 17.08 -9.39
N ILE A 95 -19.91 17.04 -9.40
CA ILE A 95 -19.07 16.05 -10.08
C ILE A 95 -17.94 15.57 -9.16
N ARG A 96 -17.21 14.53 -9.59
CA ARG A 96 -16.13 13.91 -8.81
C ARG A 96 -14.72 14.17 -9.36
N THR A 97 -14.63 14.79 -10.52
CA THR A 97 -13.39 15.04 -11.25
C THR A 97 -12.86 16.41 -10.86
N PRO A 98 -11.59 16.55 -10.43
CA PRO A 98 -11.05 17.84 -10.09
C PRO A 98 -10.99 18.76 -11.30
N VAL A 99 -11.19 20.07 -11.08
CA VAL A 99 -11.26 21.08 -12.15
C VAL A 99 -10.34 22.26 -11.85
N ALA A 100 -9.94 22.96 -12.89
CA ALA A 100 -9.18 24.20 -12.80
C ALA A 100 -9.68 25.20 -13.84
N ILE A 101 -9.63 26.48 -13.49
CA ILE A 101 -9.79 27.58 -14.43
C ILE A 101 -8.40 27.89 -14.99
N ALA A 102 -8.28 27.96 -16.31
CA ALA A 102 -7.06 28.36 -16.97
C ALA A 102 -7.31 29.49 -17.94
N LEU A 103 -6.57 30.57 -17.75
CA LEU A 103 -6.52 31.76 -18.59
C LEU A 103 -5.19 31.77 -19.35
N VAL A 104 -5.24 31.55 -20.66
CA VAL A 104 -4.09 31.53 -21.56
C VAL A 104 -4.10 32.82 -22.39
N VAL A 105 -3.00 33.55 -22.35
CA VAL A 105 -2.87 34.89 -22.94
C VAL A 105 -1.70 34.91 -23.92
N ARG A 106 -1.94 35.47 -25.10
CA ARG A 106 -0.92 35.95 -26.03
C ARG A 106 -1.12 37.44 -26.26
N TYR A 107 -0.10 38.25 -26.01
CA TYR A 107 -0.17 39.71 -26.11
C TYR A 107 0.00 40.22 -27.54
N GLY A 108 0.78 39.52 -28.37
CA GLY A 108 1.10 39.98 -29.73
C GLY A 108 1.40 38.84 -30.70
N SER A 109 2.41 39.05 -31.52
CA SER A 109 2.89 38.04 -32.48
C SER A 109 3.46 36.83 -31.77
N GLU A 110 3.29 35.66 -32.38
CA GLU A 110 3.81 34.39 -31.87
C GLU A 110 5.33 34.39 -31.64
N ASP A 111 5.77 34.07 -30.41
CA ASP A 111 7.14 33.68 -30.08
C ASP A 111 7.20 32.18 -29.73
N ARG A 112 7.74 31.38 -30.65
CA ARG A 112 7.89 29.92 -30.47
C ARG A 112 9.14 29.51 -29.70
N LYS A 113 10.03 30.45 -29.38
CA LYS A 113 11.35 30.17 -28.78
C LYS A 113 11.32 30.31 -27.27
N THR A 114 10.42 31.13 -26.74
CA THR A 114 10.28 31.35 -25.30
C THR A 114 9.08 30.59 -24.76
N PRO A 115 9.26 29.69 -23.78
CA PRO A 115 8.12 29.01 -23.16
C PRO A 115 7.29 30.01 -22.34
N ALA A 116 5.95 29.99 -22.52
CA ALA A 116 5.03 30.80 -21.73
C ALA A 116 5.32 30.73 -20.22
N GLN A 117 5.21 31.87 -19.54
CA GLN A 117 5.23 31.93 -18.08
C GLN A 117 3.93 31.34 -17.52
N VAL A 118 4.04 30.48 -16.51
CA VAL A 118 2.87 29.81 -15.90
C VAL A 118 2.79 30.23 -14.44
N LEU A 119 1.64 30.81 -14.08
CA LEU A 119 1.31 31.34 -12.76
C LEU A 119 0.18 30.50 -12.18
N TYR A 120 0.39 29.92 -11.01
CA TYR A 120 -0.53 28.96 -10.39
C TYR A 120 -0.99 29.43 -9.02
N HIS A 121 -2.30 29.36 -8.78
CA HIS A 121 -2.92 29.58 -7.49
C HIS A 121 -3.95 28.48 -7.24
N ARG A 122 -4.09 28.05 -5.99
CA ARG A 122 -5.02 26.98 -5.59
C ARG A 122 -5.91 27.47 -4.46
N LEU A 123 -7.19 27.12 -4.55
CA LEU A 123 -8.12 27.34 -3.45
C LEU A 123 -7.75 26.48 -2.24
N ARG A 124 -7.91 27.04 -1.04
CA ARG A 124 -7.59 26.38 0.23
C ARG A 124 -8.75 25.56 0.77
N ALA A 125 -9.99 26.01 0.56
CA ALA A 125 -11.16 25.32 1.06
C ALA A 125 -11.31 23.91 0.45
N THR A 126 -11.77 22.94 1.25
CA THR A 126 -11.96 21.55 0.81
C THR A 126 -13.42 21.19 0.54
N ASP A 127 -14.37 21.92 1.11
CA ASP A 127 -15.80 21.78 0.90
C ASP A 127 -16.32 22.76 -0.17
N ARG A 128 -17.50 22.48 -0.73
CA ARG A 128 -18.04 23.27 -1.84
C ARG A 128 -18.37 24.70 -1.44
N GLU A 129 -18.95 24.89 -0.26
CA GLU A 129 -19.38 26.20 0.21
C GLU A 129 -18.17 27.12 0.46
N GLY A 130 -17.15 26.62 1.14
CA GLY A 130 -15.90 27.32 1.37
C GLY A 130 -15.21 27.71 0.07
N LYS A 131 -15.18 26.83 -0.93
CA LYS A 131 -14.62 27.14 -2.25
C LYS A 131 -15.35 28.27 -2.96
N LEU A 132 -16.68 28.28 -2.90
CA LEU A 132 -17.48 29.35 -3.51
C LEU A 132 -17.24 30.69 -2.81
N LYS A 133 -17.17 30.71 -1.47
CA LYS A 133 -16.82 31.92 -0.71
C LYS A 133 -15.42 32.43 -1.04
N GLU A 134 -14.44 31.53 -1.17
CA GLU A 134 -13.08 31.90 -1.56
C GLU A 134 -13.04 32.50 -2.96
N LEU A 135 -13.80 31.93 -3.91
CA LEU A 135 -13.94 32.46 -5.27
C LEU A 135 -14.60 33.85 -5.30
N GLU A 136 -15.65 34.07 -4.50
CA GLU A 136 -16.32 35.37 -4.38
C GLU A 136 -15.40 36.45 -3.77
N ALA A 137 -14.48 36.03 -2.90
CA ALA A 137 -13.52 36.90 -2.22
C ALA A 137 -12.17 37.05 -2.95
N LEU A 138 -12.02 36.49 -4.16
CA LEU A 138 -10.76 36.59 -4.90
C LEU A 138 -10.45 38.06 -5.24
N PRO A 139 -9.20 38.51 -5.01
CA PRO A 139 -8.80 39.85 -5.41
C PRO A 139 -8.67 39.94 -6.95
N PRO A 140 -8.48 41.14 -7.51
CA PRO A 140 -8.13 41.32 -8.92
C PRO A 140 -6.96 40.42 -9.34
N LEU A 141 -6.92 40.03 -10.62
CA LEU A 141 -5.99 39.03 -11.15
C LEU A 141 -4.52 39.34 -10.80
N GLU A 142 -4.16 40.62 -10.82
CA GLU A 142 -2.81 41.12 -10.55
C GLU A 142 -2.41 40.99 -9.07
N GLU A 143 -3.39 40.89 -8.17
CA GLU A 143 -3.20 40.82 -6.72
C GLU A 143 -3.31 39.39 -6.17
N ILE A 144 -3.77 38.44 -6.99
CA ILE A 144 -3.78 37.03 -6.59
C ILE A 144 -2.32 36.58 -6.35
N PRO A 145 -2.02 35.94 -5.20
CA PRO A 145 -0.68 35.48 -4.87
C PRO A 145 -0.36 34.20 -5.66
N PHE A 146 -0.09 34.37 -6.95
CA PHE A 146 0.32 33.30 -7.84
C PHE A 146 1.75 32.85 -7.52
N GLN A 147 1.96 31.55 -7.56
CA GLN A 147 3.27 30.92 -7.54
C GLN A 147 3.70 30.55 -8.97
N GLU A 148 4.96 30.79 -9.31
CA GLU A 148 5.47 30.46 -10.65
C GLU A 148 5.73 28.94 -10.77
N ALA A 149 5.21 28.32 -11.83
CA ALA A 149 5.48 26.92 -12.14
C ALA A 149 6.81 26.76 -12.92
N PRO A 150 7.42 25.55 -12.98
CA PRO A 150 8.71 25.36 -13.64
C PRO A 150 8.68 25.80 -15.12
N LYS A 151 9.81 26.29 -15.63
CA LYS A 151 9.90 26.91 -16.98
C LYS A 151 10.09 25.91 -18.13
N GLY A 152 10.31 24.63 -17.84
CA GLY A 152 10.54 23.62 -18.87
C GLY A 152 9.34 23.45 -19.80
N TRP A 153 9.60 23.22 -21.09
CA TRP A 153 8.58 23.06 -22.13
C TRP A 153 7.47 22.07 -21.75
N GLN A 154 7.83 20.93 -21.19
CA GLN A 154 6.90 19.85 -20.83
C GLN A 154 6.54 19.85 -19.35
N ALA A 155 7.12 20.78 -18.58
CA ALA A 155 7.02 20.78 -17.14
C ALA A 155 5.56 20.98 -16.67
N PRO A 156 5.18 20.41 -15.52
CA PRO A 156 3.87 20.64 -14.93
C PRO A 156 3.53 22.13 -14.81
N PHE A 157 2.24 22.45 -14.90
CA PHE A 157 1.68 23.78 -14.62
C PHE A 157 1.37 23.98 -13.13
N VAL A 158 2.10 23.25 -12.28
CA VAL A 158 1.99 23.33 -10.82
C VAL A 158 3.39 23.63 -10.28
N PRO A 159 3.57 24.58 -9.34
CA PRO A 159 4.85 24.92 -8.72
C PRO A 159 5.52 23.71 -8.09
N GLU A 160 6.86 23.67 -8.12
CA GLU A 160 7.58 22.65 -7.35
C GLU A 160 7.29 22.79 -5.86
N GLY A 161 7.13 21.66 -5.16
CA GLY A 161 7.20 21.70 -3.70
C GLY A 161 8.52 22.37 -3.36
N GLY A 162 8.45 23.53 -2.72
CA GLY A 162 9.59 24.40 -2.49
C GLY A 162 10.26 24.13 -1.15
N GLY A 163 11.29 24.93 -0.85
CA GLY A 163 11.93 24.95 0.47
C GLY A 163 12.79 23.73 0.78
N GLU A 164 13.02 23.52 2.07
CA GLU A 164 13.90 22.45 2.58
C GLU A 164 13.39 21.05 2.23
N TRP A 165 12.07 20.85 2.14
CA TRP A 165 11.46 19.55 1.84
C TRP A 165 11.99 18.95 0.52
N ALA A 166 12.13 19.77 -0.52
CA ALA A 166 12.59 19.33 -1.84
C ALA A 166 14.05 18.87 -1.86
N LYS A 167 14.86 19.34 -0.90
CA LYS A 167 16.27 18.99 -0.75
C LYS A 167 16.46 17.63 -0.11
N TRP A 168 15.46 17.09 0.60
CA TRP A 168 15.59 15.80 1.29
C TRP A 168 15.56 14.63 0.32
N PRO A 169 16.24 13.52 0.63
CA PRO A 169 16.23 12.34 -0.23
C PRO A 169 14.82 11.76 -0.41
N LYS A 170 14.52 11.30 -1.63
CA LYS A 170 13.25 10.60 -1.92
C LYS A 170 13.28 9.23 -1.25
N LEU A 171 12.13 8.79 -0.74
CA LEU A 171 12.01 7.43 -0.20
C LEU A 171 12.43 6.36 -1.24
N THR A 172 12.11 6.59 -2.51
CA THR A 172 12.44 5.69 -3.63
C THR A 172 13.90 5.71 -4.07
N ASP A 173 14.68 6.66 -3.57
CA ASP A 173 16.13 6.71 -3.81
C ASP A 173 16.86 6.02 -2.67
N LEU A 174 16.32 6.12 -1.44
CA LEU A 174 16.79 5.37 -0.28
C LEU A 174 16.49 3.87 -0.38
N PHE A 175 15.30 3.51 -0.88
CA PHE A 175 14.89 2.12 -1.17
C PHE A 175 14.71 1.94 -2.68
N PRO A 176 15.79 1.67 -3.43
CA PRO A 176 15.79 1.84 -4.89
C PRO A 176 14.93 0.82 -5.64
N TRP A 177 14.85 -0.43 -5.17
CA TRP A 177 14.00 -1.43 -5.81
C TRP A 177 12.55 -1.32 -5.36
N GLN A 178 11.71 -0.98 -6.33
CA GLN A 178 10.26 -1.02 -6.23
C GLN A 178 9.72 -2.21 -7.02
N HIS A 179 8.70 -2.87 -6.49
CA HIS A 179 8.04 -3.97 -7.19
C HIS A 179 6.53 -3.88 -7.05
N THR A 180 5.79 -4.30 -8.08
CA THR A 180 4.34 -4.48 -7.92
C THR A 180 4.03 -5.58 -6.91
N GLY A 181 3.07 -5.32 -6.03
CA GLY A 181 2.43 -6.33 -5.21
C GLY A 181 1.64 -7.33 -6.06
N VAL A 182 1.27 -8.43 -5.42
CA VAL A 182 0.58 -9.57 -6.04
C VAL A 182 -0.85 -9.19 -6.42
N GLU A 183 -1.34 -9.68 -7.55
CA GLU A 183 -2.73 -9.46 -7.96
C GLU A 183 -3.35 -10.76 -8.49
N PHE A 184 -4.36 -11.29 -7.79
CA PHE A 184 -5.03 -12.52 -8.21
C PHE A 184 -5.97 -12.33 -9.42
N LYS A 185 -6.40 -11.08 -9.72
CA LYS A 185 -7.47 -10.74 -10.70
C LYS A 185 -8.84 -11.39 -10.45
N ARG A 186 -8.98 -12.08 -9.32
CA ARG A 186 -10.18 -12.74 -8.79
C ARG A 186 -10.09 -12.75 -7.28
N THR A 187 -11.22 -12.79 -6.59
CA THR A 187 -11.30 -12.58 -5.13
C THR A 187 -11.36 -13.89 -4.35
N TRP A 188 -11.88 -14.96 -4.95
CA TRP A 188 -12.08 -16.24 -4.26
C TRP A 188 -10.80 -16.92 -3.74
N PRO A 189 -9.60 -16.74 -4.33
CA PRO A 189 -8.35 -17.28 -3.78
C PRO A 189 -7.87 -16.55 -2.54
N ILE A 190 -8.55 -15.49 -2.10
CA ILE A 190 -8.23 -14.71 -0.90
C ILE A 190 -9.36 -14.90 0.12
N GLY A 191 -8.99 -15.24 1.36
CA GLY A 191 -9.93 -15.70 2.38
C GLY A 191 -9.62 -15.18 3.77
N PRO A 192 -10.63 -15.14 4.67
CA PRO A 192 -10.43 -14.75 6.06
C PRO A 192 -9.74 -15.84 6.88
N THR A 193 -9.89 -17.11 6.48
CA THR A 193 -9.29 -18.28 7.13
C THR A 193 -8.73 -19.25 6.09
N GLU A 194 -7.82 -20.12 6.51
CA GLU A 194 -7.22 -21.14 5.64
C GLU A 194 -8.25 -22.20 5.23
N GLU A 195 -9.13 -22.59 6.14
CA GLU A 195 -10.16 -23.63 5.95
C GLU A 195 -11.11 -23.26 4.81
N VAL A 196 -11.53 -21.99 4.75
CA VAL A 196 -12.38 -21.48 3.67
C VAL A 196 -11.68 -21.58 2.32
N LEU A 197 -10.36 -21.36 2.27
CA LEU A 197 -9.62 -21.47 1.02
C LEU A 197 -9.44 -22.92 0.59
N ARG A 198 -9.22 -23.84 1.54
CA ARG A 198 -9.21 -25.29 1.28
C ARG A 198 -10.57 -25.76 0.75
N GLU A 199 -11.67 -25.30 1.35
CA GLU A 199 -13.03 -25.63 0.91
C GLU A 199 -13.33 -25.09 -0.50
N ARG A 200 -12.94 -23.83 -0.78
CA ARG A 200 -13.09 -23.26 -2.14
C ARG A 200 -12.28 -23.99 -3.19
N TRP A 201 -11.06 -24.37 -2.85
CA TRP A 201 -10.20 -25.15 -3.73
C TRP A 201 -10.82 -26.52 -4.03
N GLU A 202 -11.26 -27.24 -3.00
CA GLU A 202 -11.95 -28.52 -3.16
C GLU A 202 -13.26 -28.40 -3.95
N ALA A 203 -14.06 -27.37 -3.69
CA ALA A 203 -15.28 -27.11 -4.44
C ALA A 203 -14.98 -26.87 -5.93
N LEU A 204 -13.90 -26.16 -6.25
CA LEU A 204 -13.46 -25.97 -7.63
C LEU A 204 -13.04 -27.30 -8.28
N LEU A 205 -12.31 -28.15 -7.57
CA LEU A 205 -11.81 -29.42 -8.11
C LEU A 205 -12.92 -30.47 -8.29
N LYS A 206 -13.94 -30.47 -7.44
CA LYS A 206 -15.13 -31.34 -7.51
C LYS A 206 -16.13 -30.93 -8.59
N ALA A 207 -16.09 -29.68 -9.03
CA ALA A 207 -17.04 -29.16 -10.01
C ALA A 207 -16.95 -29.89 -11.36
N SER A 208 -18.10 -30.06 -12.03
CA SER A 208 -18.14 -30.66 -13.36
C SER A 208 -17.39 -29.80 -14.40
N PRO A 209 -16.96 -30.38 -15.54
CA PRO A 209 -16.26 -29.62 -16.58
C PRO A 209 -17.01 -28.37 -17.09
N GLY A 210 -18.35 -28.37 -17.05
CA GLY A 210 -19.18 -27.23 -17.42
C GLY A 210 -19.24 -26.12 -16.36
N GLU A 211 -19.13 -26.46 -15.08
CA GLU A 211 -19.21 -25.52 -13.96
C GLU A 211 -17.85 -24.90 -13.62
N LYS A 212 -16.76 -25.68 -13.78
CA LYS A 212 -15.39 -25.29 -13.40
C LYS A 212 -14.95 -23.94 -14.02
N PRO A 213 -15.23 -23.60 -15.30
CA PRO A 213 -14.88 -22.29 -15.87
C PRO A 213 -15.57 -21.11 -15.18
N VAL A 214 -16.83 -21.27 -14.79
CA VAL A 214 -17.62 -20.23 -14.10
C VAL A 214 -17.11 -20.04 -12.67
N LEU A 215 -16.86 -21.13 -11.94
CA LEU A 215 -16.31 -21.09 -10.58
C LEU A 215 -14.89 -20.54 -10.57
N PHE A 216 -14.03 -20.96 -11.50
CA PHE A 216 -12.65 -20.47 -11.57
C PHE A 216 -12.58 -19.00 -11.98
N ARG A 217 -13.52 -18.55 -12.83
CA ARG A 217 -13.51 -17.27 -13.54
C ARG A 217 -12.28 -17.16 -14.46
N GLU A 218 -12.33 -17.90 -15.57
CA GLU A 218 -11.29 -17.85 -16.60
C GLU A 218 -11.03 -16.43 -17.11
N THR A 219 -9.78 -16.20 -17.48
CA THR A 219 -9.32 -14.98 -18.15
C THR A 219 -8.32 -15.40 -19.23
N GLU A 220 -8.06 -14.55 -20.21
CA GLU A 220 -7.07 -14.83 -21.27
C GLU A 220 -5.71 -15.29 -20.71
N ASP A 221 -5.27 -14.70 -19.59
CA ASP A 221 -3.99 -15.03 -18.95
C ASP A 221 -4.03 -16.33 -18.11
N ARG A 222 -5.21 -16.83 -17.75
CA ARG A 222 -5.40 -17.92 -16.80
C ARG A 222 -6.56 -18.79 -17.25
N LEU A 223 -6.21 -19.86 -17.95
CA LEU A 223 -7.09 -20.89 -18.48
C LEU A 223 -6.89 -22.20 -17.73
N LEU A 224 -7.97 -22.96 -17.55
CA LEU A 224 -8.01 -24.25 -16.86
C LEU A 224 -7.21 -25.34 -17.60
N THR A 225 -7.17 -25.26 -18.93
CA THR A 225 -6.56 -26.26 -19.82
C THR A 225 -5.07 -26.02 -20.06
N ARG A 226 -4.52 -24.90 -19.59
CA ARG A 226 -3.12 -24.53 -19.80
C ARG A 226 -2.28 -24.81 -18.56
N SER A 227 -1.05 -25.24 -18.75
CA SER A 227 -0.03 -25.25 -17.68
C SER A 227 0.42 -23.81 -17.38
N HIS A 228 0.75 -23.56 -16.11
CA HIS A 228 1.21 -22.24 -15.65
C HIS A 228 2.50 -22.41 -14.85
N PRO A 229 3.41 -21.42 -14.87
CA PRO A 229 4.56 -21.41 -13.98
C PRO A 229 4.10 -21.47 -12.51
N ALA A 230 4.79 -22.27 -11.70
CA ALA A 230 4.65 -22.22 -10.25
C ALA A 230 5.11 -20.88 -9.69
N ILE A 231 4.58 -20.51 -8.52
CA ILE A 231 5.02 -19.34 -7.76
C ILE A 231 6.15 -19.71 -6.81
N LEU A 232 6.04 -20.88 -6.17
CA LEU A 232 6.90 -21.30 -5.07
C LEU A 232 7.94 -22.34 -5.48
N SER A 233 7.79 -22.94 -6.67
CA SER A 233 8.73 -23.92 -7.21
C SER A 233 9.19 -23.55 -8.62
N SER A 234 10.24 -24.21 -9.08
CA SER A 234 10.78 -24.07 -10.45
C SER A 234 10.01 -24.89 -11.48
N GLN A 235 9.19 -25.85 -11.05
CA GLN A 235 8.48 -26.78 -11.93
C GLN A 235 7.15 -26.17 -12.41
N PRO A 236 6.80 -26.30 -13.70
CA PRO A 236 5.50 -25.86 -14.18
C PRO A 236 4.38 -26.70 -13.57
N LEU A 237 3.26 -26.07 -13.27
CA LEU A 237 2.09 -26.75 -12.71
C LEU A 237 1.25 -27.39 -13.81
N PRO A 238 0.71 -28.61 -13.59
CA PRO A 238 -0.21 -29.21 -14.53
C PRO A 238 -1.49 -28.36 -14.66
N PRO A 239 -2.19 -28.41 -15.81
CA PRO A 239 -3.43 -27.68 -16.00
C PRO A 239 -4.46 -27.95 -14.89
N LEU A 240 -5.19 -26.93 -14.45
CA LEU A 240 -6.18 -27.08 -13.39
C LEU A 240 -7.34 -28.02 -13.78
N ALA A 241 -7.59 -28.18 -15.09
CA ALA A 241 -8.55 -29.12 -15.63
C ALA A 241 -8.18 -30.59 -15.39
N THR A 242 -6.89 -30.92 -15.25
CA THR A 242 -6.43 -32.31 -15.04
C THR A 242 -6.40 -32.72 -13.56
N LEU A 243 -6.66 -31.78 -12.65
CA LEU A 243 -6.70 -32.05 -11.22
C LEU A 243 -8.08 -32.58 -10.80
N GLY A 244 -8.06 -33.60 -9.94
CA GLY A 244 -9.23 -34.15 -9.25
C GLY A 244 -9.29 -33.74 -7.78
N PRO A 245 -10.39 -34.06 -7.08
CA PRO A 245 -10.54 -33.78 -5.65
C PRO A 245 -9.38 -34.32 -4.82
N GLY A 246 -8.93 -33.58 -3.81
CA GLY A 246 -7.79 -33.94 -2.96
C GLY A 246 -6.41 -33.56 -3.50
N ASN A 247 -6.28 -33.11 -4.77
CA ASN A 247 -5.02 -32.52 -5.23
C ASN A 247 -4.80 -31.16 -4.56
N PRO A 248 -3.65 -30.92 -3.89
CA PRO A 248 -3.41 -29.67 -3.20
C PRO A 248 -3.09 -28.51 -4.17
N PRO A 249 -3.33 -27.24 -3.76
CA PRO A 249 -2.66 -26.10 -4.39
C PRO A 249 -1.15 -26.14 -4.07
N GLU A 250 -0.36 -25.27 -4.68
CA GLU A 250 1.05 -25.08 -4.27
C GLU A 250 1.18 -24.83 -2.76
N ASP A 251 0.50 -23.81 -2.23
CA ASP A 251 0.43 -23.53 -0.79
C ASP A 251 -0.75 -22.58 -0.45
N ILE A 252 -1.14 -22.52 0.83
CA ILE A 252 -2.06 -21.52 1.36
C ILE A 252 -1.34 -20.73 2.45
N LEU A 253 -1.07 -19.46 2.19
CA LEU A 253 -0.16 -18.65 2.99
C LEU A 253 -0.81 -17.37 3.50
N ARG A 254 -0.27 -16.84 4.61
CA ARG A 254 -0.59 -15.50 5.09
C ARG A 254 -0.22 -14.45 4.05
N TYR A 255 -1.08 -13.45 3.92
CA TYR A 255 -1.05 -12.47 2.85
C TYR A 255 -1.34 -11.06 3.37
N GLY A 256 -0.49 -10.10 2.99
CA GLY A 256 -0.65 -8.69 3.30
C GLY A 256 -1.74 -8.09 2.42
N TYR A 257 -3.00 -8.18 2.84
CA TYR A 257 -4.12 -7.83 1.95
C TYR A 257 -4.35 -6.31 1.86
N ARG A 258 -4.47 -5.63 3.00
CA ARG A 258 -4.65 -4.17 3.07
C ARG A 258 -3.79 -3.61 4.20
N SER A 259 -3.64 -2.29 4.32
CA SER A 259 -2.94 -1.67 5.45
C SER A 259 -3.50 -2.21 6.76
N PHE A 260 -2.62 -2.82 7.57
CA PHE A 260 -2.96 -3.56 8.80
C PHE A 260 -3.86 -4.79 8.61
N GLY A 261 -4.41 -5.04 7.42
CA GLY A 261 -5.28 -6.16 7.11
C GLY A 261 -4.51 -7.42 6.72
N ARG A 262 -4.63 -8.45 7.56
CA ARG A 262 -4.09 -9.80 7.29
C ARG A 262 -5.18 -10.69 6.71
N ALA A 263 -4.83 -11.50 5.71
CA ALA A 263 -5.69 -12.51 5.11
C ALA A 263 -4.88 -13.78 4.83
N TRP A 264 -5.56 -14.78 4.28
CA TRP A 264 -4.94 -15.95 3.66
C TRP A 264 -5.11 -15.88 2.14
N ALA A 265 -4.19 -16.48 1.41
CA ALA A 265 -4.28 -16.61 -0.04
C ALA A 265 -3.83 -18.00 -0.52
N ILE A 266 -4.51 -18.55 -1.53
CA ILE A 266 -4.06 -19.72 -2.28
C ILE A 266 -2.93 -19.26 -3.20
N VAL A 267 -1.69 -19.46 -2.79
CA VAL A 267 -0.50 -19.00 -3.53
C VAL A 267 -0.17 -20.02 -4.59
N ASP A 268 -0.92 -19.98 -5.68
CA ASP A 268 -0.80 -20.94 -6.78
C ASP A 268 -0.77 -20.25 -8.15
N GLY A 269 0.21 -20.60 -8.97
CA GLY A 269 0.45 -20.01 -10.29
C GLY A 269 -0.74 -20.17 -11.25
N ARG A 270 -1.53 -21.24 -11.07
CA ARG A 270 -2.75 -21.50 -11.85
C ARG A 270 -3.87 -20.50 -11.52
N VAL A 271 -3.91 -19.98 -10.29
CA VAL A 271 -4.99 -19.08 -9.85
C VAL A 271 -4.59 -17.61 -9.76
N CYS A 272 -3.30 -17.30 -9.65
CA CYS A 272 -2.82 -15.94 -9.45
C CYS A 272 -2.49 -15.24 -10.77
N GLY A 273 -3.25 -14.20 -11.16
CA GLY A 273 -3.04 -13.48 -12.42
C GLY A 273 -1.69 -12.76 -12.56
N VAL A 274 -1.22 -12.10 -11.50
CA VAL A 274 0.06 -11.36 -11.46
C VAL A 274 0.85 -11.82 -10.22
N PRO A 275 1.60 -12.93 -10.31
CA PRO A 275 2.21 -13.58 -9.15
C PRO A 275 3.38 -12.80 -8.54
N CYS A 276 4.03 -11.92 -9.30
CA CYS A 276 5.18 -11.13 -8.82
C CYS A 276 6.28 -11.97 -8.14
N PRO A 277 6.88 -12.96 -8.84
CA PRO A 277 7.82 -13.92 -8.24
C PRO A 277 8.95 -13.31 -7.39
N PRO A 278 9.56 -12.15 -7.75
CA PRO A 278 10.60 -11.54 -6.91
C PRO A 278 10.17 -11.25 -5.46
N LEU A 279 8.89 -10.95 -5.19
CA LEU A 279 8.41 -10.75 -3.82
C LEU A 279 8.34 -12.07 -3.04
N TRP A 280 7.98 -13.17 -3.70
CA TRP A 280 7.93 -14.50 -3.10
C TRP A 280 9.33 -15.08 -2.88
N HIS A 281 10.24 -14.89 -3.84
CA HIS A 281 11.63 -15.37 -3.74
C HIS A 281 12.41 -14.69 -2.61
N THR A 282 12.04 -13.46 -2.25
CA THR A 282 12.69 -12.68 -1.17
C THR A 282 11.94 -12.77 0.16
N ARG A 283 10.89 -13.59 0.25
CA ARG A 283 10.13 -13.78 1.49
C ARG A 283 10.96 -14.56 2.51
N SER A 284 11.12 -14.01 3.71
CA SER A 284 11.81 -14.68 4.82
C SER A 284 11.36 -14.16 6.18
N GLY A 285 11.86 -14.80 7.26
CA GLY A 285 11.66 -14.36 8.64
C GLY A 285 12.31 -13.01 8.99
N ARG A 286 13.12 -12.44 8.10
CA ARG A 286 13.71 -11.09 8.25
C ARG A 286 13.05 -10.05 7.37
N GLN A 287 12.31 -10.46 6.36
CA GLN A 287 11.75 -9.56 5.37
C GLN A 287 10.65 -8.68 5.95
N VAL A 288 10.67 -7.39 5.56
CA VAL A 288 9.61 -6.41 5.79
C VAL A 288 9.29 -5.76 4.45
N TYR A 289 8.01 -5.63 4.15
CA TYR A 289 7.56 -4.91 2.96
C TYR A 289 6.94 -3.59 3.38
N LEU A 290 7.55 -2.49 2.93
CA LEU A 290 7.03 -1.14 3.10
C LEU A 290 6.16 -0.77 1.90
N THR A 291 5.05 -0.08 2.15
CA THR A 291 4.09 0.31 1.10
C THR A 291 3.55 1.71 1.35
N SER A 292 3.33 2.46 0.27
CA SER A 292 2.85 3.86 0.26
C SER A 292 2.08 4.15 -1.05
N LEU A 293 1.65 5.40 -1.23
CA LEU A 293 1.24 5.95 -2.53
C LEU A 293 2.42 6.71 -3.15
N LEU A 294 3.26 5.99 -3.89
CA LEU A 294 4.47 6.57 -4.54
C LEU A 294 4.17 7.23 -5.89
N THR A 295 2.97 7.02 -6.40
CA THR A 295 2.54 7.43 -7.75
C THR A 295 1.11 8.02 -7.74
N GLU A 296 0.52 8.15 -6.57
CA GLU A 296 -0.73 8.87 -6.30
C GLU A 296 -0.53 9.78 -5.07
N PRO A 297 -1.28 10.88 -4.92
CA PRO A 297 -1.18 11.73 -3.74
C PRO A 297 -1.49 10.97 -2.44
N LEU A 298 -0.75 11.28 -1.38
CA LEU A 298 -1.05 10.79 -0.03
C LEU A 298 -2.21 11.58 0.59
N GLY A 299 -3.01 10.91 1.43
CA GLY A 299 -4.08 11.53 2.21
C GLY A 299 -3.72 11.59 3.69
N ARG A 300 -4.73 11.79 4.55
CA ARG A 300 -4.56 11.81 6.01
C ARG A 300 -4.03 10.48 6.56
N GLY A 301 -3.43 10.51 7.74
CA GLY A 301 -2.86 9.33 8.39
C GLY A 301 -1.41 9.07 7.97
N PRO A 302 -0.87 7.86 8.18
CA PRO A 302 0.54 7.59 7.92
C PRO A 302 0.88 7.66 6.42
N ALA A 303 2.07 8.18 6.09
CA ALA A 303 2.61 8.17 4.73
C ALA A 303 3.10 6.77 4.30
N LEU A 304 3.38 5.89 5.26
CA LEU A 304 4.00 4.59 5.05
C LEU A 304 3.34 3.54 5.96
N THR A 305 3.07 2.34 5.42
CA THR A 305 2.66 1.17 6.22
C THR A 305 3.56 -0.04 5.92
N ALA A 306 3.60 -1.01 6.83
CA ALA A 306 4.47 -2.17 6.74
C ALA A 306 3.68 -3.48 6.87
N THR A 307 4.25 -4.58 6.40
CA THR A 307 3.75 -5.95 6.60
C THR A 307 4.92 -6.94 6.56
N ALA A 308 4.81 -8.03 7.31
CA ALA A 308 5.75 -9.16 7.25
C ALA A 308 5.43 -10.14 6.11
N TRP A 309 4.21 -10.08 5.55
CA TRP A 309 3.75 -10.97 4.50
C TRP A 309 3.76 -10.29 3.13
N VAL A 310 3.91 -11.10 2.08
CA VAL A 310 3.90 -10.61 0.69
C VAL A 310 2.62 -9.79 0.45
N PRO A 311 2.74 -8.52 0.02
CA PRO A 311 1.61 -7.63 -0.07
C PRO A 311 0.85 -7.75 -1.40
N ASP A 312 -0.45 -7.50 -1.31
CA ASP A 312 -1.33 -7.25 -2.45
C ASP A 312 -0.94 -5.97 -3.20
N ARG A 313 -1.22 -5.93 -4.50
CA ARG A 313 -1.05 -4.74 -5.35
C ARG A 313 -1.79 -3.53 -4.80
N HIS A 314 -2.82 -3.75 -3.99
CA HIS A 314 -3.63 -2.74 -3.33
C HIS A 314 -3.47 -2.74 -1.80
N HIS A 315 -2.36 -3.28 -1.27
CA HIS A 315 -2.06 -3.31 0.16
C HIS A 315 -2.23 -1.92 0.82
N PHE A 316 -1.55 -0.88 0.34
CA PHE A 316 -1.65 0.44 0.96
C PHE A 316 -3.00 1.09 0.66
N SER A 317 -3.82 1.32 1.68
CA SER A 317 -5.12 2.01 1.57
C SER A 317 -6.11 1.46 0.53
N GLY A 318 -5.97 0.20 0.10
CA GLY A 318 -6.83 -0.40 -0.92
C GLY A 318 -6.56 0.07 -2.35
N ARG A 319 -5.41 0.70 -2.62
CA ARG A 319 -5.04 1.17 -3.96
C ARG A 319 -3.53 1.27 -4.22
N GLY A 320 -2.72 1.56 -3.20
CA GLY A 320 -1.26 1.50 -3.26
C GLY A 320 -0.71 0.11 -2.98
N GLY A 321 0.56 -0.13 -3.28
CA GLY A 321 1.16 -1.47 -3.31
C GLY A 321 1.53 -1.95 -4.72
N LYS A 322 1.37 -1.12 -5.75
CA LYS A 322 2.01 -1.35 -7.06
C LYS A 322 3.51 -0.97 -7.07
N ASP A 323 3.96 -0.31 -6.02
CA ASP A 323 5.32 0.17 -5.79
C ASP A 323 5.77 -0.24 -4.36
N VAL A 324 5.77 -1.55 -4.08
CA VAL A 324 6.24 -2.14 -2.81
C VAL A 324 7.74 -1.93 -2.68
N LEU A 325 8.20 -1.62 -1.47
CA LEU A 325 9.59 -1.46 -1.10
C LEU A 325 9.98 -2.59 -0.12
N PRO A 326 10.49 -3.75 -0.60
CA PRO A 326 11.04 -4.79 0.27
C PRO A 326 12.28 -4.26 0.99
N LEU A 327 12.54 -4.70 2.22
CA LEU A 327 13.76 -4.35 2.95
C LEU A 327 14.99 -5.09 2.42
N PHE A 328 14.81 -6.36 2.02
CA PHE A 328 15.89 -7.21 1.49
C PHE A 328 15.62 -7.66 0.05
N ARG A 329 16.72 -7.82 -0.71
CA ARG A 329 16.76 -8.27 -2.10
C ARG A 329 16.95 -9.78 -2.24
N ASP A 330 17.16 -10.47 -1.14
CA ASP A 330 17.37 -11.91 -1.04
C ASP A 330 16.60 -12.51 0.14
N ARG A 331 16.54 -13.84 0.20
CA ARG A 331 15.80 -14.55 1.25
C ARG A 331 16.57 -14.57 2.56
N GLU A 332 17.89 -14.61 2.47
CA GLU A 332 18.82 -14.71 3.58
C GLU A 332 18.87 -13.41 4.41
N GLY A 333 18.40 -12.30 3.83
CA GLY A 333 18.43 -10.98 4.48
C GLY A 333 19.83 -10.40 4.55
N GLN A 334 20.68 -10.72 3.56
CA GLN A 334 22.07 -10.26 3.50
C GLN A 334 22.22 -9.09 2.53
N LYS A 335 21.36 -8.99 1.52
CA LYS A 335 21.41 -7.93 0.50
C LYS A 335 20.31 -6.91 0.76
N PRO A 336 20.56 -5.80 1.46
CA PRO A 336 19.54 -4.79 1.70
C PRO A 336 19.10 -4.11 0.40
N ASN A 337 17.84 -3.70 0.35
CA ASN A 337 17.31 -2.81 -0.68
C ASN A 337 17.53 -1.36 -0.26
N LEU A 338 18.80 -0.97 -0.14
CA LEU A 338 19.21 0.40 0.18
C LEU A 338 20.15 0.92 -0.90
N ALA A 339 20.24 2.26 -1.04
CA ALA A 339 21.25 2.88 -1.89
C ALA A 339 22.66 2.39 -1.50
N GLU A 340 23.51 2.12 -2.50
CA GLU A 340 24.82 1.51 -2.27
C GLU A 340 25.73 2.52 -1.59
N GLY A 341 26.47 2.12 -0.56
CA GLY A 341 27.29 3.03 0.25
C GLY A 341 26.51 3.83 1.30
N LEU A 342 25.17 3.72 1.36
CA LEU A 342 24.36 4.52 2.29
C LEU A 342 24.65 4.17 3.75
N LEU A 343 24.77 2.88 4.08
CA LEU A 343 25.00 2.46 5.47
C LEU A 343 26.40 2.85 5.93
N GLU A 344 27.40 2.70 5.07
CA GLU A 344 28.78 3.11 5.31
C GLU A 344 28.91 4.63 5.47
N PHE A 345 28.18 5.39 4.65
CA PHE A 345 28.08 6.84 4.79
C PHE A 345 27.50 7.24 6.16
N LEU A 346 26.42 6.60 6.59
CA LEU A 346 25.78 6.88 7.86
C LEU A 346 26.63 6.44 9.06
N GLU A 347 27.30 5.29 8.96
CA GLU A 347 28.24 4.83 9.97
C GLU A 347 29.37 5.83 10.18
N SER A 348 29.96 6.33 9.10
CA SER A 348 30.99 7.37 9.14
C SER A 348 30.46 8.67 9.76
N ALA A 349 29.24 9.09 9.40
CA ALA A 349 28.65 10.32 9.90
C ALA A 349 28.25 10.26 11.38
N TYR A 350 27.75 9.11 11.84
CA TYR A 350 27.23 8.96 13.20
C TYR A 350 28.26 8.37 14.19
N GLY A 351 29.33 7.75 13.69
CA GLY A 351 30.36 7.09 14.50
C GLY A 351 29.91 5.75 15.09
N PHE A 352 28.91 5.08 14.51
CA PHE A 352 28.48 3.73 14.89
C PHE A 352 27.84 2.98 13.72
N PRO A 353 27.91 1.63 13.70
CA PRO A 353 27.31 0.83 12.64
C PRO A 353 25.78 1.01 12.55
N VAL A 354 25.26 1.17 11.34
CA VAL A 354 23.82 1.26 11.07
C VAL A 354 23.38 0.03 10.30
N SER A 355 22.48 -0.78 10.87
CA SER A 355 21.92 -1.93 10.15
C SER A 355 20.82 -1.52 9.16
N PRO A 356 20.50 -2.36 8.15
CA PRO A 356 19.33 -2.14 7.30
C PRO A 356 18.04 -2.00 8.11
N GLU A 357 17.89 -2.80 9.16
CA GLU A 357 16.76 -2.76 10.07
C GLU A 357 16.68 -1.44 10.84
N ASP A 358 17.81 -0.92 11.34
CA ASP A 358 17.85 0.39 12.01
C ASP A 358 17.41 1.51 11.07
N PHE A 359 17.95 1.52 9.85
CA PHE A 359 17.59 2.53 8.87
C PHE A 359 16.10 2.46 8.50
N ALA A 360 15.55 1.26 8.29
CA ALA A 360 14.14 1.07 8.03
C ALA A 360 13.27 1.54 9.21
N ALA A 361 13.68 1.25 10.45
CA ALA A 361 13.00 1.72 11.65
C ALA A 361 13.00 3.26 11.73
N TYR A 362 14.15 3.92 11.56
CA TYR A 362 14.23 5.39 11.55
C TYR A 362 13.28 6.01 10.53
N VAL A 363 13.30 5.52 9.29
CA VAL A 363 12.39 6.01 8.23
C VAL A 363 10.93 5.80 8.64
N TYR A 364 10.61 4.65 9.23
CA TYR A 364 9.27 4.32 9.66
C TYR A 364 8.76 5.22 10.78
N ALA A 365 9.60 5.55 11.77
CA ALA A 365 9.23 6.44 12.88
C ALA A 365 8.79 7.84 12.42
N LEU A 366 9.39 8.34 11.34
CA LEU A 366 9.08 9.66 10.81
C LEU A 366 7.84 9.65 9.92
N LEU A 367 7.67 8.61 9.11
CA LEU A 367 6.66 8.57 8.05
C LEU A 367 5.38 7.81 8.44
N ALA A 368 5.39 6.96 9.46
CA ALA A 368 4.24 6.15 9.90
C ALA A 368 3.27 6.89 10.84
N GLN A 369 3.07 8.19 10.61
CA GLN A 369 2.21 9.07 11.41
C GLN A 369 1.48 10.16 10.59
N PRO A 370 0.37 10.71 11.11
CA PRO A 370 -0.34 11.83 10.47
C PRO A 370 0.41 13.16 10.51
N ALA A 371 1.24 13.45 11.53
CA ALA A 371 1.88 14.77 11.62
C ALA A 371 2.78 15.09 10.42
N TYR A 372 3.41 14.06 9.83
CA TYR A 372 4.18 14.19 8.59
C TYR A 372 3.27 14.52 7.40
N THR A 373 2.17 13.78 7.20
CA THR A 373 1.28 13.99 6.05
C THR A 373 0.48 15.28 6.15
N GLU A 374 0.14 15.73 7.35
CA GLU A 374 -0.51 17.00 7.61
C GLU A 374 0.43 18.19 7.37
N ARG A 375 1.66 18.11 7.89
CA ARG A 375 2.65 19.18 7.72
C ARG A 375 3.04 19.38 6.26
N PHE A 376 3.21 18.30 5.51
CA PHE A 376 3.64 18.35 4.10
C PHE A 376 2.49 18.08 3.12
N ALA A 377 1.25 18.41 3.51
CA ALA A 377 0.07 18.08 2.72
C ALA A 377 0.12 18.66 1.29
N GLU A 378 0.68 19.87 1.13
CA GLU A 378 0.81 20.52 -0.17
C GLU A 378 1.90 19.88 -1.02
N GLU A 379 3.07 19.58 -0.45
CA GLU A 379 4.15 18.88 -1.13
C GLU A 379 3.74 17.46 -1.54
N LEU A 380 2.99 16.76 -0.68
CA LEU A 380 2.53 15.39 -0.89
C LEU A 380 1.32 15.27 -1.83
N ARG A 381 0.80 16.39 -2.35
CA ARG A 381 -0.04 16.37 -3.56
C ARG A 381 0.74 15.82 -4.75
N ARG A 382 2.07 15.93 -4.73
CA ARG A 382 2.97 15.24 -5.64
C ARG A 382 3.32 13.88 -5.04
N PRO A 383 3.12 12.79 -5.80
CA PRO A 383 3.42 11.46 -5.27
C PRO A 383 4.89 11.28 -4.91
N GLY A 384 5.14 10.53 -3.83
CA GLY A 384 6.47 10.19 -3.34
C GLY A 384 6.89 11.02 -2.11
N PRO A 385 6.85 10.46 -0.90
CA PRO A 385 7.38 11.13 0.29
C PRO A 385 8.91 11.24 0.25
N ARG A 386 9.44 12.24 0.94
CA ARG A 386 10.87 12.45 1.16
C ARG A 386 11.18 12.26 2.64
N VAL A 387 12.40 11.84 2.95
CA VAL A 387 12.79 11.50 4.31
C VAL A 387 13.70 12.59 4.87
N PRO A 388 13.30 13.34 5.91
CA PRO A 388 14.21 14.24 6.61
C PRO A 388 15.21 13.39 7.41
N LEU A 389 16.40 13.17 6.84
CA LEU A 389 17.46 12.36 7.45
C LEU A 389 18.35 13.26 8.31
N THR A 390 18.28 13.10 9.62
CA THR A 390 18.99 13.95 10.58
C THR A 390 20.49 13.74 10.53
N LYS A 391 21.28 14.78 10.76
CA LYS A 391 22.73 14.67 11.03
C LYS A 391 23.02 14.37 12.50
N ASP A 392 22.01 14.43 13.38
CA ASP A 392 22.16 14.18 14.81
C ASP A 392 22.07 12.67 15.11
N PRO A 393 23.17 12.04 15.57
CA PRO A 393 23.18 10.60 15.89
C PRO A 393 22.22 10.20 17.00
N GLY A 394 21.94 11.10 17.96
CA GLY A 394 21.01 10.88 19.06
C GLY A 394 19.57 10.83 18.56
N LEU A 395 19.17 11.79 17.72
CA LEU A 395 17.84 11.79 17.09
C LEU A 395 17.66 10.57 16.17
N PHE A 396 18.72 10.14 15.46
CA PHE A 396 18.68 8.92 14.67
C PHE A 396 18.35 7.70 15.54
N ARG A 397 19.10 7.48 16.63
CA ARG A 397 18.86 6.35 17.54
C ARG A 397 17.47 6.37 18.18
N GLU A 398 16.99 7.55 18.58
CA GLU A 398 15.63 7.69 19.10
C GLU A 398 14.58 7.29 18.06
N GLY A 399 14.78 7.69 16.80
CA GLY A 399 13.94 7.26 15.67
C GLY A 399 14.03 5.75 15.42
N VAL A 400 15.20 5.14 15.54
CA VAL A 400 15.37 3.68 15.43
C VAL A 400 14.55 2.96 16.50
N GLU A 401 14.61 3.39 17.76
CA GLU A 401 13.89 2.76 18.86
C GLU A 401 12.37 2.84 18.64
N LEU A 402 11.86 4.04 18.36
CA LEU A 402 10.43 4.28 18.15
C LEU A 402 9.92 3.56 16.90
N GLY A 403 10.68 3.60 15.82
CA GLY A 403 10.38 2.93 14.57
C GLY A 403 10.40 1.42 14.68
N GLY A 404 11.33 0.86 15.44
CA GLY A 404 11.41 -0.57 15.72
C GLY A 404 10.18 -1.05 16.50
N TYR A 405 9.72 -0.28 17.48
CA TYR A 405 8.47 -0.57 18.19
C TYR A 405 7.25 -0.54 17.26
N LEU A 406 7.16 0.46 16.37
CA LEU A 406 6.08 0.55 15.38
C LEU A 406 6.12 -0.59 14.35
N LEU A 407 7.31 -0.96 13.87
CA LEU A 407 7.47 -2.09 12.96
C LEU A 407 7.11 -3.41 13.65
N TRP A 408 7.44 -3.57 14.92
CA TRP A 408 6.99 -4.71 15.73
C TRP A 408 5.46 -4.78 15.81
N LEU A 409 4.80 -3.67 16.15
CA LEU A 409 3.34 -3.60 16.17
C LEU A 409 2.73 -3.92 14.81
N HIS A 410 3.20 -3.27 13.74
CA HIS A 410 2.57 -3.30 12.41
C HIS A 410 2.91 -4.57 11.62
N THR A 411 3.94 -5.31 12.03
CA THR A 411 4.21 -6.67 11.56
C THR A 411 3.56 -7.74 12.43
N TYR A 412 2.77 -7.35 13.43
CA TYR A 412 2.10 -8.24 14.37
C TYR A 412 3.05 -9.15 15.15
N GLY A 413 4.18 -8.61 15.61
CA GLY A 413 5.17 -9.32 16.41
C GLY A 413 6.13 -10.20 15.61
N GLU A 414 5.87 -10.40 14.32
CA GLU A 414 6.66 -11.25 13.43
C GLU A 414 8.09 -10.71 13.21
N ARG A 415 8.29 -9.40 13.33
CA ARG A 415 9.58 -8.72 13.13
C ARG A 415 9.82 -7.75 14.28
N TYR A 416 11.08 -7.35 14.49
CA TYR A 416 11.47 -6.34 15.50
C TYR A 416 11.04 -6.67 16.95
N ALA A 417 10.85 -7.95 17.29
CA ALA A 417 10.44 -8.36 18.64
C ALA A 417 11.36 -7.78 19.72
N GLN A 418 12.69 -7.92 19.57
CA GLN A 418 13.69 -7.34 20.50
C GLN A 418 13.34 -7.58 21.99
N GLY A 419 12.90 -8.80 22.33
CA GLY A 419 12.50 -9.17 23.70
C GLY A 419 11.07 -8.78 24.11
N ARG A 420 10.30 -8.11 23.24
CA ARG A 420 8.88 -7.77 23.48
C ARG A 420 7.98 -9.00 23.33
N THR A 421 6.96 -9.11 24.18
CA THR A 421 5.97 -10.19 24.15
C THR A 421 4.78 -9.83 23.27
N TRP A 422 4.35 -10.76 22.42
CA TRP A 422 3.15 -10.63 21.59
C TRP A 422 1.94 -11.36 22.22
N PRO A 423 0.71 -10.82 22.12
CA PRO A 423 0.33 -9.52 21.56
C PRO A 423 0.57 -8.34 22.52
N PRO A 424 0.62 -7.09 22.02
CA PRO A 424 0.59 -5.91 22.88
C PRO A 424 -0.70 -5.91 23.71
N GLN A 425 -0.62 -5.46 24.96
CA GLN A 425 -1.79 -5.35 25.83
C GLN A 425 -2.49 -4.00 25.59
N GLY A 426 -3.65 -4.00 24.91
CA GLY A 426 -4.53 -2.82 24.80
C GLY A 426 -5.71 -2.86 25.76
N ARG A 427 -6.69 -1.96 25.60
CA ARG A 427 -7.91 -1.87 26.44
C ARG A 427 -9.09 -2.67 25.90
N ALA A 428 -9.25 -2.76 24.57
CA ALA A 428 -10.41 -3.41 23.97
C ALA A 428 -10.60 -4.87 24.44
N ARG A 429 -11.80 -5.28 24.84
CA ARG A 429 -12.10 -6.65 25.28
C ARG A 429 -13.44 -7.14 24.71
N TRP A 430 -13.52 -8.43 24.40
CA TRP A 430 -14.80 -9.07 24.10
C TRP A 430 -15.64 -9.13 25.38
N ALA A 431 -16.79 -8.46 25.39
CA ALA A 431 -17.82 -8.66 26.40
C ALA A 431 -18.72 -9.85 26.03
N LYS A 432 -18.92 -10.06 24.72
CA LYS A 432 -19.67 -11.20 24.17
C LYS A 432 -19.14 -11.55 22.79
N SER A 433 -18.70 -12.78 22.57
CA SER A 433 -18.35 -13.25 21.23
C SER A 433 -19.60 -13.41 20.35
N PRO A 434 -19.51 -13.18 19.02
CA PRO A 434 -20.62 -13.42 18.11
C PRO A 434 -21.04 -14.90 18.14
N SER A 435 -22.35 -15.15 18.16
CA SER A 435 -22.90 -16.52 18.17
C SER A 435 -22.95 -17.16 16.78
N ALA A 436 -22.88 -16.34 15.73
CA ALA A 436 -22.88 -16.76 14.33
C ALA A 436 -21.88 -15.91 13.52
N TYR A 437 -21.60 -16.33 12.28
CA TYR A 437 -20.80 -15.51 11.37
C TYR A 437 -21.53 -14.20 11.02
N PRO A 438 -20.90 -13.03 11.12
CA PRO A 438 -21.62 -11.75 11.15
C PRO A 438 -22.15 -11.34 9.79
N GLU A 439 -23.40 -10.86 9.76
CA GLU A 439 -24.00 -10.22 8.59
C GLU A 439 -23.53 -8.76 8.44
N GLY A 440 -23.05 -8.13 9.52
CA GLY A 440 -22.65 -6.72 9.55
C GLY A 440 -21.97 -6.32 10.85
N HIS A 441 -21.60 -5.03 10.95
CA HIS A 441 -21.02 -4.44 12.16
C HIS A 441 -21.55 -3.01 12.36
N ARG A 442 -21.52 -2.53 13.61
CA ARG A 442 -21.86 -1.17 13.99
C ARG A 442 -20.93 -0.71 15.10
N TYR A 443 -20.65 0.59 15.17
CA TYR A 443 -19.90 1.19 16.26
C TYR A 443 -20.74 2.26 16.93
N ASP A 444 -20.71 2.28 18.25
CA ASP A 444 -21.30 3.31 19.11
C ASP A 444 -20.17 4.11 19.77
N PRO A 445 -19.96 5.39 19.39
CA PRO A 445 -18.90 6.22 19.97
C PRO A 445 -19.18 6.64 21.42
N GLU A 446 -20.44 6.71 21.84
CA GLU A 446 -20.80 7.13 23.20
C GLU A 446 -20.47 6.04 24.21
N THR A 447 -20.83 4.79 23.88
CA THR A 447 -20.52 3.63 24.74
C THR A 447 -19.17 3.00 24.43
N ARG A 448 -18.46 3.46 23.40
CA ARG A 448 -17.21 2.89 22.89
C ARG A 448 -17.31 1.39 22.58
N THR A 449 -18.44 0.98 22.01
CA THR A 449 -18.76 -0.42 21.75
C THR A 449 -18.77 -0.71 20.26
N LEU A 450 -17.93 -1.66 19.84
CA LEU A 450 -17.97 -2.25 18.51
C LEU A 450 -18.83 -3.51 18.53
N ARG A 451 -19.93 -3.51 17.78
CA ARG A 451 -20.81 -4.65 17.58
C ARG A 451 -20.44 -5.39 16.30
N VAL A 452 -20.22 -6.70 16.40
CA VAL A 452 -19.92 -7.59 15.27
C VAL A 452 -20.99 -8.69 15.25
N GLY A 453 -21.96 -8.57 14.34
CA GLY A 453 -23.21 -9.34 14.47
C GLY A 453 -23.88 -9.06 15.82
N ASP A 454 -24.09 -10.11 16.62
CA ASP A 454 -24.63 -10.04 17.98
C ASP A 454 -23.54 -10.05 19.08
N GLY A 455 -22.26 -10.03 18.70
CA GLY A 455 -21.13 -9.91 19.61
C GLY A 455 -20.78 -8.45 19.91
N GLU A 456 -20.11 -8.23 21.03
CA GLU A 456 -19.75 -6.92 21.56
C GLU A 456 -18.28 -6.89 22.01
N VAL A 457 -17.51 -5.96 21.44
CA VAL A 457 -16.19 -5.54 21.92
C VAL A 457 -16.34 -4.19 22.60
N ARG A 458 -15.95 -4.09 23.87
CA ARG A 458 -15.97 -2.85 24.65
C ARG A 458 -14.60 -2.18 24.64
N ASP A 459 -14.57 -0.94 25.12
CA ASP A 459 -13.36 -0.13 25.30
C ASP A 459 -12.60 0.11 23.97
N VAL A 460 -13.36 0.30 22.89
CA VAL A 460 -12.82 0.67 21.58
C VAL A 460 -12.96 2.17 21.40
N ASP A 461 -11.86 2.91 21.55
CA ASP A 461 -11.89 4.37 21.41
C ASP A 461 -12.27 4.82 19.99
N PRO A 462 -12.96 5.96 19.83
CA PRO A 462 -13.40 6.45 18.51
C PRO A 462 -12.25 6.62 17.52
N GLU A 463 -11.07 7.00 18.00
CA GLU A 463 -9.85 7.16 17.19
C GLU A 463 -9.32 5.82 16.66
N VAL A 464 -9.47 4.72 17.43
CA VAL A 464 -9.09 3.37 16.99
C VAL A 464 -10.03 2.90 15.88
N TYR A 465 -11.34 3.02 16.08
CA TYR A 465 -12.33 2.66 15.04
C TYR A 465 -12.25 3.59 13.82
N GLY A 466 -11.91 4.86 14.05
CA GLY A 466 -11.74 5.92 13.06
C GLY A 466 -10.35 5.99 12.43
N PHE A 467 -9.43 5.10 12.79
CA PHE A 467 -8.06 5.11 12.29
C PHE A 467 -8.05 5.15 10.75
N GLU A 468 -7.31 6.10 10.18
CA GLU A 468 -7.33 6.38 8.76
C GLU A 468 -5.94 6.20 8.15
N VAL A 469 -5.88 5.51 7.01
CA VAL A 469 -4.71 5.42 6.13
C VAL A 469 -5.13 5.93 4.77
N SER A 470 -4.94 7.23 4.53
CA SER A 470 -5.29 7.88 3.27
C SER A 470 -6.75 7.57 2.87
N GLY A 471 -7.75 7.88 3.70
CA GLY A 471 -9.15 7.59 3.39
C GLY A 471 -9.57 6.11 3.38
N PHE A 472 -8.68 5.18 3.77
CA PHE A 472 -9.00 3.80 4.10
C PHE A 472 -9.05 3.62 5.62
N PHE A 473 -10.06 2.91 6.12
CA PHE A 473 -10.27 2.69 7.56
C PHE A 473 -10.00 1.22 7.90
N PRO A 474 -8.85 0.86 8.49
CA PRO A 474 -8.44 -0.54 8.65
C PRO A 474 -9.44 -1.41 9.41
N VAL A 475 -10.01 -0.93 10.51
CA VAL A 475 -11.02 -1.68 11.29
C VAL A 475 -12.26 -1.99 10.45
N LYS A 476 -12.82 -0.98 9.77
CA LYS A 476 -13.99 -1.13 8.89
C LYS A 476 -13.69 -2.05 7.71
N GLY A 477 -12.51 -1.92 7.11
CA GLY A 477 -12.06 -2.76 6.01
C GLY A 477 -11.90 -4.23 6.43
N TRP A 478 -11.28 -4.47 7.60
CA TRP A 478 -11.09 -5.81 8.16
C TRP A 478 -12.41 -6.50 8.47
N LEU A 479 -13.37 -5.77 9.06
CA LEU A 479 -14.73 -6.27 9.36
C LEU A 479 -15.56 -6.47 8.09
N GLY A 480 -15.49 -5.54 7.13
CA GLY A 480 -16.21 -5.63 5.85
C GLY A 480 -15.79 -6.85 5.01
N PHE A 481 -14.51 -7.24 5.09
CA PHE A 481 -14.00 -8.44 4.45
C PHE A 481 -14.47 -9.75 5.12
N ARG A 482 -14.82 -9.69 6.41
CA ARG A 482 -15.23 -10.82 7.27
C ARG A 482 -16.74 -10.85 7.55
N GLN A 483 -17.55 -10.29 6.66
CA GLN A 483 -19.01 -10.43 6.69
C GLN A 483 -19.48 -11.53 5.76
N LYS A 484 -20.62 -12.15 6.09
CA LYS A 484 -21.28 -13.15 5.24
C LYS A 484 -21.61 -12.56 3.86
N ARG A 485 -22.21 -11.37 3.83
CA ARG A 485 -22.30 -10.54 2.62
C ARG A 485 -21.07 -9.65 2.53
N LYS A 486 -19.96 -10.21 2.06
CA LYS A 486 -18.69 -9.47 1.88
C LYS A 486 -18.90 -8.12 1.18
N ALA A 487 -18.32 -7.07 1.75
CA ALA A 487 -18.21 -5.78 1.08
C ALA A 487 -17.20 -5.87 -0.07
N GLY A 488 -17.48 -5.18 -1.19
CA GLY A 488 -16.58 -5.10 -2.34
C GLY A 488 -16.93 -6.02 -3.50
N ARG A 489 -15.94 -6.28 -4.36
CA ARG A 489 -16.14 -7.01 -5.61
C ARG A 489 -16.27 -8.50 -5.33
N ARG A 490 -17.29 -9.14 -5.92
CA ARG A 490 -17.37 -10.59 -6.04
C ARG A 490 -16.90 -11.00 -7.42
N SER A 491 -16.21 -12.13 -7.46
CA SER A 491 -15.60 -12.60 -8.69
C SER A 491 -16.20 -13.89 -9.22
N SER A 492 -16.67 -14.76 -8.32
CA SER A 492 -17.08 -16.13 -8.57
C SER A 492 -18.09 -16.59 -7.51
N PRO A 493 -18.96 -17.58 -7.79
CA PRO A 493 -19.76 -18.25 -6.75
C PRO A 493 -18.94 -18.83 -5.59
N LEU A 494 -17.65 -19.18 -5.81
CA LEU A 494 -16.75 -19.61 -4.73
C LEU A 494 -16.56 -18.54 -3.65
N ASP A 495 -16.80 -17.26 -3.95
CA ASP A 495 -16.75 -16.19 -2.96
C ASP A 495 -17.82 -16.36 -1.85
N GLU A 496 -18.91 -17.10 -2.12
CA GLU A 496 -20.02 -17.36 -1.19
C GLU A 496 -19.66 -18.36 -0.08
N ILE A 497 -18.66 -19.22 -0.33
CA ILE A 497 -18.08 -20.09 0.70
C ILE A 497 -17.37 -19.19 1.72
N THR A 498 -17.97 -19.07 2.91
CA THR A 498 -17.54 -18.22 4.02
C THR A 498 -17.46 -19.06 5.28
N PRO A 499 -16.73 -18.62 6.33
CA PRO A 499 -16.67 -19.37 7.58
C PRO A 499 -18.10 -19.63 8.12
N PRO A 500 -18.40 -20.85 8.58
CA PRO A 500 -19.74 -21.20 9.06
C PRO A 500 -20.07 -20.50 10.39
N SER A 501 -19.06 -20.14 11.17
CA SER A 501 -19.19 -19.46 12.46
C SER A 501 -18.05 -18.48 12.71
N TRP A 502 -18.20 -17.63 13.73
CA TRP A 502 -17.13 -16.78 14.22
C TRP A 502 -16.15 -17.59 15.09
N THR A 503 -14.93 -17.78 14.62
CA THR A 503 -13.94 -18.61 15.32
C THR A 503 -13.20 -17.82 16.41
N PRO A 504 -12.63 -18.50 17.43
CA PRO A 504 -11.75 -17.86 18.42
C PRO A 504 -10.57 -17.12 17.77
N ASP A 505 -10.01 -17.65 16.69
CA ASP A 505 -8.92 -17.00 15.94
C ASP A 505 -9.35 -15.67 15.32
N LEU A 506 -10.55 -15.59 14.73
CA LEU A 506 -11.10 -14.32 14.22
C LEU A 506 -11.36 -13.33 15.36
N GLY A 507 -11.82 -13.81 16.52
CA GLY A 507 -11.96 -13.01 17.73
C GLY A 507 -10.63 -12.44 18.22
N ARG A 508 -9.57 -13.26 18.26
CA ARG A 508 -8.22 -12.85 18.63
C ARG A 508 -7.63 -11.87 17.61
N GLU A 509 -7.69 -12.17 16.32
CA GLU A 509 -7.13 -11.29 15.27
C GLU A 509 -7.77 -9.90 15.27
N LEU A 510 -9.08 -9.80 15.58
CA LEU A 510 -9.75 -8.50 15.72
C LEU A 510 -9.21 -7.74 16.93
N LEU A 511 -9.06 -8.39 18.09
CA LEU A 511 -8.47 -7.74 19.28
C LEU A 511 -7.03 -7.29 19.01
N GLU A 512 -6.21 -8.13 18.37
CA GLU A 512 -4.85 -7.77 17.97
C GLU A 512 -4.83 -6.52 17.07
N LEU A 513 -5.72 -6.43 16.07
CA LEU A 513 -5.83 -5.24 15.24
C LEU A 513 -6.18 -4.00 16.07
N LEU A 514 -7.16 -4.10 16.96
CA LEU A 514 -7.58 -2.98 17.80
C LEU A 514 -6.45 -2.53 18.74
N TRP A 515 -5.75 -3.47 19.38
CA TRP A 515 -4.62 -3.17 20.27
C TRP A 515 -3.41 -2.63 19.52
N VAL A 516 -3.11 -3.13 18.32
CA VAL A 516 -2.07 -2.55 17.45
C VAL A 516 -2.39 -1.10 17.19
N LEU A 517 -3.60 -0.78 16.70
CA LEU A 517 -3.97 0.59 16.38
C LEU A 517 -4.03 1.50 17.62
N GLU A 518 -4.51 1.00 18.76
CA GLU A 518 -4.47 1.70 20.04
C GLU A 518 -3.02 2.06 20.43
N LYS A 519 -2.10 1.09 20.39
CA LYS A 519 -0.68 1.33 20.70
C LYS A 519 0.02 2.20 19.67
N THR A 520 -0.39 2.13 18.40
CA THR A 520 0.08 3.06 17.38
C THR A 520 -0.34 4.50 17.70
N LEU A 521 -1.61 4.74 18.03
CA LEU A 521 -2.12 6.07 18.40
C LEU A 521 -1.41 6.63 19.65
N GLU A 522 -1.15 5.79 20.66
CA GLU A 522 -0.40 6.18 21.86
C GLU A 522 1.02 6.69 21.55
N THR A 523 1.61 6.30 20.42
CA THR A 523 2.94 6.79 20.00
C THR A 523 2.91 8.08 19.19
N TYR A 524 1.76 8.52 18.68
CA TYR A 524 1.66 9.69 17.80
C TYR A 524 2.21 10.99 18.42
N PRO A 525 1.97 11.30 19.71
CA PRO A 525 2.58 12.47 20.33
C PRO A 525 4.12 12.43 20.29
N ARG A 526 4.71 11.27 20.61
CA ARG A 526 6.18 11.07 20.57
C ARG A 526 6.73 11.14 19.14
N GLN A 527 6.05 10.53 18.17
CA GLN A 527 6.44 10.62 16.75
C GLN A 527 6.38 12.06 16.23
N LYS A 528 5.36 12.84 16.63
CA LYS A 528 5.21 14.25 16.26
C LYS A 528 6.33 15.10 16.84
N GLU A 529 6.65 14.90 18.12
CA GLU A 529 7.74 15.60 18.79
C GLU A 529 9.12 15.25 18.19
N LEU A 530 9.36 13.96 17.93
CA LEU A 530 10.58 13.51 17.23
C LEU A 530 10.70 14.17 15.85
N LEU A 531 9.62 14.16 15.06
CA LEU A 531 9.62 14.82 13.75
C LEU A 531 9.92 16.32 13.87
N GLN A 532 9.35 17.01 14.86
CA GLN A 532 9.65 18.42 15.08
C GLN A 532 11.14 18.66 15.35
N ARG A 533 11.73 17.92 16.30
CA ARG A 533 13.15 18.05 16.63
C ARG A 533 14.07 17.69 15.47
N VAL A 534 13.72 16.65 14.71
CA VAL A 534 14.45 16.28 13.48
C VAL A 534 14.44 17.41 12.46
N LEU A 535 13.29 18.07 12.27
CA LEU A 535 13.16 19.18 11.32
C LEU A 535 13.87 20.48 11.77
N GLU A 536 14.08 20.65 13.07
CA GLU A 536 14.84 21.76 13.65
C GLU A 536 16.36 21.51 13.66
N ALA A 537 16.76 20.24 13.61
CA ALA A 537 18.16 19.83 13.54
C ALA A 537 18.72 19.93 12.10
N PRO A 538 20.05 20.00 11.93
CA PRO A 538 20.66 19.86 10.61
C PRO A 538 20.28 18.54 9.95
N LEU A 539 19.84 18.60 8.69
CA LEU A 539 19.44 17.45 7.88
C LEU A 539 20.42 17.23 6.73
N PHE A 540 20.63 15.97 6.35
CA PHE A 540 21.27 15.65 5.08
C PHE A 540 20.37 16.02 3.91
N THR A 541 20.97 16.61 2.89
CA THR A 541 20.34 16.81 1.58
C THR A 541 20.55 15.59 0.69
N ALA A 542 19.74 15.47 -0.36
CA ALA A 542 19.80 14.38 -1.33
C ALA A 542 21.15 14.33 -2.07
N ASP A 543 21.79 15.48 -2.25
CA ASP A 543 23.09 15.59 -2.93
C ASP A 543 24.28 15.21 -2.02
N GLU A 544 24.08 15.13 -0.70
CA GLU A 544 25.10 14.71 0.27
C GLU A 544 25.18 13.19 0.43
N ILE A 545 24.14 12.46 0.04
CA ILE A 545 24.07 11.01 0.23
C ILE A 545 24.30 10.24 -1.09
N PRO A 546 24.76 8.98 -1.03
CA PRO A 546 24.92 8.16 -2.22
C PRO A 546 23.60 7.99 -2.99
N ALA A 547 23.65 8.23 -4.30
CA ALA A 547 22.52 8.02 -5.20
C ALA A 547 22.50 6.55 -5.70
N PRO A 548 21.32 5.93 -5.84
CA PRO A 548 21.26 4.55 -6.29
C PRO A 548 21.55 4.40 -7.79
N THR A 549 22.20 3.29 -8.15
CA THR A 549 22.47 2.95 -9.56
C THR A 549 21.19 2.45 -10.27
N PRO A 550 21.12 2.52 -11.61
CA PRO A 550 20.01 1.93 -12.37
C PRO A 550 19.79 0.43 -12.09
N GLU A 551 20.85 -0.30 -11.79
CA GLU A 551 20.83 -1.73 -11.45
C GLU A 551 20.13 -1.99 -10.11
N GLN A 552 20.36 -1.16 -9.09
CA GLN A 552 19.69 -1.27 -7.80
C GLN A 552 18.17 -1.07 -7.91
N ARG A 553 17.70 -0.32 -8.91
CA ARG A 553 16.26 -0.12 -9.16
C ARG A 553 15.58 -1.33 -9.79
N LYS A 554 16.35 -2.25 -10.40
CA LYS A 554 15.83 -3.48 -11.02
C LYS A 554 15.55 -4.54 -9.94
N PRO A 555 14.56 -5.42 -10.16
CA PRO A 555 14.34 -6.57 -9.28
C PRO A 555 15.58 -7.47 -9.20
N PRO A 556 15.80 -8.15 -8.06
CA PRO A 556 16.88 -9.11 -7.92
C PRO A 556 16.70 -10.24 -8.93
N LYS A 557 17.83 -10.70 -9.48
CA LYS A 557 17.88 -11.87 -10.35
C LYS A 557 17.84 -13.11 -9.44
N GLY A 558 16.71 -13.80 -9.37
CA GLY A 558 16.59 -15.05 -8.61
C GLY A 558 15.63 -16.03 -9.29
N LYS A 559 16.06 -17.28 -9.47
CA LYS A 559 15.20 -18.41 -9.84
C LYS A 559 14.40 -18.84 -8.59
N ALA A 560 13.20 -19.40 -8.78
CA ALA A 560 12.49 -20.08 -7.70
C ALA A 560 13.44 -21.15 -7.14
N GLY A 561 13.71 -21.11 -5.84
CA GLY A 561 14.71 -21.94 -5.20
C GLY A 561 14.49 -23.42 -5.52
N GLU A 562 15.55 -24.09 -5.94
CA GLU A 562 15.68 -25.53 -5.76
C GLU A 562 15.42 -25.81 -4.28
N SER A 563 14.35 -26.53 -3.99
CA SER A 563 14.15 -27.18 -2.70
C SER A 563 15.35 -28.08 -2.47
N GLN A 564 16.29 -27.64 -1.63
CA GLN A 564 17.20 -28.57 -0.98
C GLN A 564 16.32 -29.54 -0.20
N GLU A 565 16.42 -30.80 -0.61
CA GLU A 565 15.80 -31.95 -0.02
C GLU A 565 16.08 -32.00 1.49
N ALA A 566 15.18 -32.65 2.21
CA ALA A 566 15.35 -32.96 3.61
C ALA A 566 16.69 -33.68 3.85
N GLU A 567 17.68 -32.97 4.35
CA GLU A 567 18.79 -33.58 5.09
C GLU A 567 18.26 -33.97 6.47
N THR A 568 17.75 -35.20 6.50
CA THR A 568 17.98 -36.21 7.54
C THR A 568 18.55 -35.70 8.87
N ALA A 569 17.65 -35.50 9.85
CA ALA A 569 18.00 -35.56 11.27
C ALA A 569 18.07 -37.03 11.72
N GLU A 570 19.12 -37.72 11.31
CA GLU A 570 19.62 -38.95 11.92
C GLU A 570 21.12 -38.80 12.11
N GLU A 571 21.51 -38.02 13.13
CA GLU A 571 22.79 -38.11 13.86
C GLU A 571 22.89 -36.93 14.82
N GLU A 572 22.21 -37.05 15.98
CA GLU A 572 22.62 -36.43 17.25
C GLU A 572 21.72 -37.00 18.36
N ARG A 573 21.85 -38.31 18.57
CA ARG A 573 21.52 -38.95 19.85
C ARG A 573 22.81 -39.56 20.38
N GLU A 574 23.59 -38.77 21.10
CA GLU A 574 24.28 -39.19 22.33
C GLU A 574 25.04 -38.01 22.95
N GLY A 575 24.70 -37.71 24.22
CA GLY A 575 25.52 -36.92 25.12
C GLY A 575 25.31 -35.41 25.10
N ASN A 576 24.39 -34.90 25.93
CA ASN A 576 24.79 -34.22 27.17
C ASN A 576 23.55 -33.77 27.97
N SER A 577 23.44 -34.25 29.20
CA SER A 577 22.46 -33.84 30.20
C SER A 577 22.81 -32.48 30.79
N GLY A 578 21.91 -31.50 30.72
CA GLY A 578 22.05 -30.23 31.46
C GLY A 578 20.87 -29.30 31.23
N GLY A 579 19.90 -29.33 32.15
CA GLY A 579 18.60 -28.68 31.98
C GLY A 579 18.60 -27.16 31.91
N ARG A 580 17.61 -26.61 31.18
CA ARG A 580 17.01 -25.29 31.41
C ARG A 580 15.54 -25.31 31.00
N MET A 581 14.73 -24.65 31.83
CA MET A 581 13.27 -24.69 31.88
C MET A 581 12.57 -24.21 30.59
N ALA A 582 11.48 -24.90 30.27
CA ALA A 582 10.59 -24.65 29.14
C ALA A 582 9.71 -23.40 29.32
N GLN A 583 9.49 -22.68 28.21
CA GLN A 583 8.29 -21.88 27.98
C GLN A 583 7.43 -22.60 26.90
N PRO A 584 6.09 -22.56 26.99
CA PRO A 584 5.24 -23.41 26.16
C PRO A 584 5.07 -22.84 24.75
N ILE A 585 5.48 -23.62 23.75
CA ILE A 585 5.08 -23.45 22.35
C ILE A 585 3.74 -24.17 22.16
N LEU A 586 2.76 -23.46 21.62
CA LEU A 586 1.44 -23.98 21.24
C LEU A 586 1.61 -25.05 20.14
N LEU A 587 1.36 -26.30 20.50
CA LEU A 587 1.31 -27.43 19.59
C LEU A 587 0.06 -27.36 18.70
N SER A 588 0.25 -27.71 17.42
CA SER A 588 -0.81 -27.87 16.44
C SER A 588 -1.73 -29.05 16.80
N SER A 589 -3.01 -28.94 16.46
CA SER A 589 -4.11 -29.85 16.81
C SER A 589 -4.04 -31.27 16.21
N ARG A 590 -2.86 -31.74 15.80
CA ARG A 590 -2.66 -33.05 15.16
C ARG A 590 -2.03 -34.11 16.06
N GLU A 591 -1.54 -33.75 17.25
CA GLU A 591 -0.88 -34.69 18.18
C GLU A 591 -1.73 -35.04 19.43
N ALA A 592 -2.97 -34.55 19.53
CA ALA A 592 -3.84 -34.83 20.68
C ALA A 592 -4.79 -36.04 20.49
N ARG A 593 -4.52 -36.95 19.54
CA ARG A 593 -5.40 -38.11 19.25
C ARG A 593 -4.78 -39.50 19.34
N GLU A 594 -3.52 -39.63 19.76
CA GLU A 594 -2.87 -40.95 19.90
C GLU A 594 -2.40 -41.30 21.32
N ALA A 595 -2.92 -40.61 22.34
CA ALA A 595 -2.68 -40.95 23.75
C ALA A 595 -4.00 -41.28 24.46
N GLN A 596 -4.74 -42.29 23.97
CA GLN A 596 -5.81 -42.97 24.72
C GLN A 596 -6.17 -44.27 23.99
N GLY A 597 -5.46 -45.36 24.32
CA GLY A 597 -5.75 -46.69 23.79
C GLY A 597 -4.91 -47.79 24.45
N GLY A 598 -5.54 -48.55 25.34
CA GLY A 598 -5.03 -49.79 25.95
C GLY A 598 -4.19 -49.55 27.22
N SER A 599 -4.30 -50.30 28.31
CA SER A 599 -5.02 -51.55 28.62
C SER A 599 -4.93 -51.77 30.14
N GLY A 600 -5.87 -52.52 30.74
CA GLY A 600 -5.75 -52.96 32.13
C GLY A 600 -7.07 -53.42 32.75
N GLU A 601 -7.59 -54.57 32.34
CA GLU A 601 -8.56 -55.35 33.12
C GLU A 601 -7.92 -55.87 34.42
N PRO A 602 -8.66 -55.97 35.53
CA PRO A 602 -8.21 -56.69 36.72
C PRO A 602 -8.68 -58.16 36.70
N ALA A 603 -7.79 -59.01 37.20
CA ALA A 603 -7.98 -60.45 37.36
C ALA A 603 -9.16 -60.80 38.29
N SER A 604 -10.01 -61.72 37.83
CA SER A 604 -10.90 -62.53 38.66
C SER A 604 -10.26 -63.88 38.94
N ALA A 605 -10.15 -64.22 40.21
CA ALA A 605 -9.86 -65.57 40.69
C ALA A 605 -11.15 -66.15 41.26
N ASP A 606 -11.49 -67.34 40.77
CA ASP A 606 -12.66 -68.13 41.13
C ASP A 606 -12.23 -69.20 42.15
N ALA A 607 -12.98 -69.35 43.25
CA ALA A 607 -13.08 -70.59 44.05
C ALA A 607 -14.12 -70.47 45.20
N GLY A 608 -15.34 -70.95 44.92
CA GLY A 608 -15.99 -71.95 45.80
C GLY A 608 -16.94 -71.48 46.92
N PRO A 609 -17.79 -72.38 47.43
CA PRO A 609 -19.24 -72.15 47.55
C PRO A 609 -19.75 -71.89 48.97
N GLY A 610 -20.96 -71.31 49.03
CA GLY A 610 -21.87 -71.22 50.16
C GLY A 610 -23.23 -70.76 49.68
#